data_AF-A0A1L7N0D0-F1
#
_entry.id   AF-A0A1L7N0D0-F1
#
_cell.length_a   1.000
_cell.length_b   1.000
_cell.length_c   1.000
_cell.angle_alpha   90.00
_cell.angle_beta   90.00
_cell.angle_gamma   90.00
#
_symmetry.space_group_name_H-M   'P 1'
#
loop_
_entity.id
_entity.type
_entity.pdbx_description
1 polymer ?
#
loop_
_entity_poly.entity_id
_entity_poly.type
_entity_poly.pdbx_seq_one_letter_code
_entity_poly.pdbx_strand_id
1 'polypeptide(L)'
;MGAAGGSRVLVAGLLWVALAAAVTDEPPAHTLAEVLFCQPAMPSLGLALAFDADQLFWFDFPRSRWTPRLPDLPPWPLALESPAQLLQDATLCQDLRRSLTALATGVLPESKGVPVADVFPVQPPVLGEANTLVCMVGNVFPPAVEISWQLNGVPVTQGVTQTHYTPTADLAFLRFSYLLVTPAAGDIYTCIVTREGSNASIIAYWVPQNPVPSEVLETALCGAAMALGILLALLGIALILVTRRNAHG
;
A
#
# COMPACT_ATOMS: atom_id res chain seq x y z
N MET A 1 29.01 -84.19 -8.57
CA MET A 1 30.37 -84.11 -8.01
C MET A 1 31.05 -82.88 -8.58
N GLY A 2 31.28 -81.84 -7.75
CA GLY A 2 32.17 -80.68 -7.97
C GLY A 2 31.86 -79.77 -9.17
N ALA A 3 32.03 -78.46 -9.17
CA ALA A 3 32.46 -77.44 -8.21
C ALA A 3 31.90 -76.12 -8.78
N ALA A 4 31.12 -75.35 -8.03
CA ALA A 4 31.57 -74.13 -7.36
C ALA A 4 32.46 -73.21 -8.23
N GLY A 5 31.85 -72.16 -8.75
CA GLY A 5 32.52 -71.06 -9.44
C GLY A 5 31.64 -69.81 -9.41
N GLY A 6 31.47 -69.23 -8.22
CA GLY A 6 30.60 -68.09 -7.98
C GLY A 6 31.10 -66.81 -8.64
N SER A 7 30.29 -66.25 -9.54
CA SER A 7 30.49 -64.89 -10.03
C SER A 7 29.76 -63.93 -9.09
N ARG A 8 30.51 -63.35 -8.15
CA ARG A 8 30.02 -62.31 -7.23
C ARG A 8 29.88 -61.00 -8.01
N VAL A 9 28.65 -60.68 -8.40
CA VAL A 9 28.28 -59.34 -8.86
C VAL A 9 28.32 -58.41 -7.65
N LEU A 10 29.34 -57.55 -7.57
CA LEU A 10 29.42 -56.47 -6.60
C LEU A 10 28.44 -55.36 -7.01
N VAL A 11 27.22 -55.38 -6.46
CA VAL A 11 26.32 -54.23 -6.52
C VAL A 11 26.78 -53.25 -5.44
N ALA A 12 27.51 -52.22 -5.84
CA ALA A 12 27.87 -51.11 -4.96
C ALA A 12 26.60 -50.30 -4.63
N GLY A 13 26.02 -50.54 -3.46
CA GLY A 13 24.95 -49.72 -2.92
C GLY A 13 25.49 -48.35 -2.52
N LEU A 14 25.16 -47.32 -3.30
CA LEU A 14 25.37 -45.93 -2.92
C LEU A 14 24.32 -45.55 -1.86
N LEU A 15 24.72 -45.57 -0.59
CA LEU A 15 23.96 -44.91 0.48
C LEU A 15 24.07 -43.40 0.29
N TRP A 16 23.05 -42.81 -0.33
CA TRP A 16 22.82 -41.37 -0.25
C TRP A 16 22.30 -41.05 1.16
N VAL A 17 23.18 -40.59 2.03
CA VAL A 17 22.74 -39.89 3.24
C VAL A 17 22.31 -38.50 2.80
N ALA A 18 21.01 -38.30 2.61
CA ALA A 18 20.46 -36.96 2.50
C ALA A 18 20.59 -36.30 3.87
N LEU A 19 21.60 -35.43 4.04
CA LEU A 19 21.51 -34.40 5.08
C LEU A 19 20.36 -33.49 4.68
N ALA A 20 19.17 -33.76 5.20
CA ALA A 20 18.18 -32.71 5.35
C ALA A 20 18.78 -31.73 6.37
N ALA A 21 19.44 -30.69 5.87
CA ALA A 21 19.65 -29.50 6.67
C ALA A 21 18.25 -29.06 7.09
N ALA A 22 17.94 -29.23 8.37
CA ALA A 22 16.76 -28.60 8.94
C ALA A 22 16.95 -27.11 8.71
N VAL A 23 16.25 -26.56 7.71
CA VAL A 23 16.04 -25.13 7.61
C VAL A 23 15.28 -24.77 8.86
N THR A 24 15.99 -24.30 9.88
CA THR A 24 15.36 -23.62 10.99
C THR A 24 14.75 -22.36 10.38
N ASP A 25 13.43 -22.34 10.28
CA ASP A 25 12.65 -21.17 9.89
C ASP A 25 12.88 -20.11 10.98
N GLU A 26 13.92 -19.30 10.79
CA GLU A 26 14.21 -18.17 11.66
C GLU A 26 13.06 -17.18 11.45
N PRO A 27 12.38 -16.70 12.52
CA PRO A 27 11.29 -15.75 12.35
C PRO A 27 11.79 -14.55 11.56
N PRO A 28 10.94 -13.97 10.67
CA PRO A 28 11.36 -12.84 9.86
C PRO A 28 11.91 -11.72 10.75
N ALA A 29 13.11 -11.25 10.44
CA ALA A 29 13.71 -10.15 11.16
C ALA A 29 12.87 -8.88 10.92
N HIS A 30 12.33 -8.32 12.00
CA HIS A 30 11.59 -7.07 11.97
C HIS A 30 12.53 -5.89 12.21
N THR A 31 12.30 -4.77 11.52
CA THR A 31 13.13 -3.57 11.62
C THR A 31 12.34 -2.41 12.21
N LEU A 32 12.79 -1.91 13.36
CA LEU A 32 12.37 -0.63 13.90
C LEU A 32 13.40 0.44 13.50
N ALA A 33 12.99 1.40 12.67
CA ALA A 33 13.85 2.44 12.12
C ALA A 33 13.41 3.82 12.60
N GLU A 34 14.30 4.52 13.30
CA GLU A 34 14.19 5.94 13.59
C GLU A 34 15.09 6.70 12.61
N VAL A 35 14.50 7.55 11.76
CA VAL A 35 15.24 8.23 10.69
C VAL A 35 15.01 9.73 10.76
N LEU A 36 16.07 10.44 11.14
CA LEU A 36 16.19 11.89 11.05
C LEU A 36 16.82 12.26 9.69
N PHE A 37 16.19 13.18 8.96
CA PHE A 37 16.78 13.76 7.75
C PHE A 37 16.75 15.29 7.80
N CYS A 38 17.72 15.92 7.15
CA CYS A 38 17.76 17.37 6.94
C CYS A 38 18.21 17.68 5.51
N GLN A 39 17.60 18.69 4.90
CA GLN A 39 17.79 19.04 3.49
C GLN A 39 17.55 20.53 3.24
N PRO A 40 17.95 21.07 2.07
CA PRO A 40 17.65 22.46 1.70
C PRO A 40 16.18 22.66 1.30
N ALA A 41 15.59 21.66 0.64
CA ALA A 41 14.21 21.61 0.16
C ALA A 41 13.20 21.51 1.32
N MET A 42 11.91 21.74 1.04
CA MET A 42 10.87 21.59 2.07
C MET A 42 10.26 20.18 2.06
N PRO A 43 10.04 19.55 3.23
CA PRO A 43 10.41 20.02 4.57
C PRO A 43 11.94 19.97 4.79
N SER A 44 12.50 21.01 5.41
CA SER A 44 13.96 21.11 5.62
C SER A 44 14.51 20.13 6.67
N LEU A 45 13.61 19.56 7.47
CA LEU A 45 13.90 18.63 8.55
C LEU A 45 12.69 17.70 8.73
N GLY A 46 12.94 16.43 9.00
CA GLY A 46 11.90 15.48 9.36
C GLY A 46 12.47 14.31 10.15
N LEU A 47 11.65 13.74 11.00
CA LEU A 47 11.98 12.57 11.82
C LEU A 47 10.76 11.67 11.85
N ALA A 48 10.97 10.40 11.55
CA ALA A 48 9.93 9.37 11.55
C ALA A 48 10.43 8.08 12.19
N LEU A 49 9.52 7.43 12.91
CA LEU A 49 9.70 6.07 13.43
C LEU A 49 8.84 5.13 12.59
N ALA A 50 9.45 4.09 12.02
CA ALA A 50 8.78 3.09 11.22
C ALA A 50 9.09 1.66 11.71
N PHE A 51 8.12 0.77 11.57
CA PHE A 51 8.26 -0.67 11.80
C PHE A 51 7.98 -1.38 10.48
N ASP A 52 8.96 -2.09 9.92
CA ASP A 52 8.85 -2.78 8.62
C ASP A 52 8.30 -1.90 7.46
N ALA A 53 8.70 -0.63 7.44
CA ALA A 53 8.23 0.42 6.51
C ALA A 53 6.80 0.94 6.74
N ASP A 54 6.13 0.55 7.81
CA ASP A 54 4.92 1.22 8.30
C ASP A 54 5.28 2.34 9.27
N GLN A 55 4.91 3.58 8.95
CA GLN A 55 5.13 4.71 9.86
C GLN A 55 4.27 4.58 11.11
N LEU A 56 4.93 4.54 12.27
CA LEU A 56 4.27 4.56 13.57
C LEU A 56 4.11 6.00 14.07
N PHE A 57 5.17 6.80 13.96
CA PHE A 57 5.22 8.17 14.47
C PHE A 57 6.00 9.09 13.55
N TRP A 58 5.71 10.39 13.64
CA TRP A 58 6.60 11.44 13.17
C TRP A 58 6.78 12.51 14.25
N PHE A 59 7.89 13.24 14.18
CA PHE A 59 8.16 14.31 15.13
C PHE A 59 7.74 15.68 14.56
N ASP A 60 6.89 16.39 15.29
CA ASP A 60 6.50 17.78 15.00
C ASP A 60 7.52 18.71 15.67
N PHE A 61 8.55 19.10 14.92
CA PHE A 61 9.62 19.98 15.41
C PHE A 61 9.12 21.32 15.97
N PRO A 62 8.24 22.08 15.28
CA PRO A 62 7.67 23.31 15.83
C PRO A 62 6.97 23.14 17.19
N ARG A 63 6.28 22.01 17.40
CA ARG A 63 5.59 21.72 18.66
C ARG A 63 6.42 20.87 19.64
N SER A 64 7.63 20.46 19.24
CA SER A 64 8.55 19.60 20.00
C SER A 64 7.87 18.37 20.59
N ARG A 65 7.07 17.66 19.78
CA ARG A 65 6.33 16.48 20.23
C ARG A 65 6.22 15.41 19.15
N TRP A 66 6.19 14.15 19.58
CA TRP A 66 5.79 13.02 18.74
C TRP A 66 4.31 13.09 18.39
N THR A 67 3.96 12.66 17.18
CA THR A 67 2.57 12.51 16.74
C THR A 67 2.38 11.10 16.17
N PRO A 68 1.35 10.37 16.63
CA PRO A 68 1.09 9.02 16.14
C PRO A 68 0.41 9.02 14.77
N ARG A 69 0.74 8.01 13.94
CA ARG A 69 0.11 7.78 12.63
C ARG A 69 -1.35 7.38 12.73
N LEU A 70 -1.70 6.60 13.74
CA LEU A 70 -3.04 6.07 13.96
C LEU A 70 -3.54 6.45 15.37
N PRO A 71 -4.86 6.62 15.56
CA PRO A 71 -5.42 7.10 16.82
C PRO A 71 -5.35 6.10 17.98
N ASP A 72 -5.14 4.81 17.68
CA ASP A 72 -5.02 3.70 18.64
C ASP A 72 -3.58 3.52 19.16
N LEU A 73 -2.58 4.12 18.50
CA LEU A 73 -1.21 4.14 18.98
C LEU A 73 -1.07 5.04 20.24
N PRO A 74 -0.11 4.72 21.13
CA PRO A 74 0.10 5.52 22.33
C PRO A 74 0.53 6.96 21.99
N PRO A 75 0.39 7.89 22.96
CA PRO A 75 0.96 9.23 23.01
C PRO A 75 2.15 9.59 22.14
N TRP A 76 3.15 8.78 22.43
CA TRP A 76 4.56 8.96 22.18
C TRP A 76 5.18 7.56 22.17
N PRO A 77 6.28 7.37 21.46
CA PRO A 77 6.93 6.07 21.42
C PRO A 77 7.74 5.85 22.71
N LEU A 78 7.67 4.64 23.26
CA LEU A 78 8.33 4.29 24.53
C LEU A 78 9.82 4.02 24.30
N ALA A 79 10.67 4.44 25.25
CA ALA A 79 12.11 4.15 25.27
C ALA A 79 12.94 4.73 24.09
N LEU A 80 12.49 5.86 23.53
CA LEU A 80 13.25 6.65 22.54
C LEU A 80 13.81 7.94 23.16
N GLU A 81 14.62 8.64 22.37
CA GLU A 81 15.32 9.86 22.80
C GLU A 81 14.36 10.97 23.26
N SER A 82 14.82 11.80 24.20
CA SER A 82 14.02 12.93 24.66
C SER A 82 13.90 14.00 23.56
N PRO A 83 12.81 14.79 23.53
CA PRO A 83 12.67 15.90 22.58
C PRO A 83 13.86 16.86 22.54
N ALA A 84 14.55 17.06 23.67
CA ALA A 84 15.73 17.91 23.74
C ALA A 84 16.95 17.32 23.00
N GLN A 85 17.13 16.00 23.06
CA GLN A 85 18.20 15.30 22.32
C GLN A 85 17.92 15.34 20.82
N LEU A 86 16.67 15.06 20.40
CA LEU A 86 16.27 15.12 18.99
C LEU A 86 16.49 16.50 18.36
N LEU A 87 16.33 17.58 19.13
CA LEU A 87 16.65 18.94 18.67
C LEU A 87 18.16 19.19 18.52
N GLN A 88 18.99 18.55 19.35
CA GLN A 88 20.45 18.58 19.21
C GLN A 88 20.87 17.79 17.97
N ASP A 89 20.31 16.61 17.72
CA ASP A 89 20.59 15.81 16.54
C ASP A 89 20.15 16.50 15.25
N ALA A 90 19.00 17.19 15.29
CA ALA A 90 18.56 18.04 14.18
C ALA A 90 19.57 19.15 13.85
N THR A 91 20.13 19.79 14.88
CA THR A 91 21.17 20.83 14.71
C THR A 91 22.43 20.22 14.12
N LEU A 92 22.88 19.08 14.68
CA LEU A 92 24.03 18.33 14.19
C LEU A 92 23.86 17.91 12.73
N CYS A 93 22.67 17.42 12.35
CA CYS A 93 22.36 17.06 10.97
C CYS A 93 22.56 18.26 10.04
N GLN A 94 22.02 19.43 10.40
CA GLN A 94 22.12 20.63 9.58
C GLN A 94 23.55 21.16 9.46
N ASP A 95 24.34 21.12 10.54
CA ASP A 95 25.76 21.46 10.55
C ASP A 95 26.56 20.51 9.66
N LEU A 96 26.37 19.21 9.84
CA LEU A 96 27.06 18.17 9.08
C LEU A 96 26.73 18.28 7.59
N ARG A 97 25.44 18.46 7.24
CA ARG A 97 25.01 18.68 5.86
C ARG A 97 25.73 19.87 5.24
N ARG A 98 25.79 21.03 5.92
CA ARG A 98 26.49 22.22 5.40
C ARG A 98 27.97 21.95 5.14
N SER A 99 28.66 21.32 6.08
CA SER A 99 30.08 20.98 5.92
C SER A 99 30.31 19.96 4.81
N LEU A 100 29.52 18.89 4.74
CA LEU A 100 29.64 17.87 3.70
C LEU A 100 29.31 18.44 2.31
N THR A 101 28.27 19.28 2.19
CA THR A 101 27.95 19.96 0.94
C THR A 101 29.13 20.81 0.47
N ALA A 102 29.77 21.57 1.36
CA ALA A 102 30.94 22.40 1.00
C ALA A 102 32.12 21.56 0.45
N LEU A 103 32.31 20.35 0.97
CA LEU A 103 33.36 19.43 0.52
C LEU A 103 32.99 18.68 -0.78
N ALA A 104 31.71 18.38 -0.98
CA ALA A 104 31.22 17.55 -2.08
C ALA A 104 30.81 18.36 -3.33
N THR A 105 30.55 19.66 -3.19
CA THR A 105 30.06 20.51 -4.30
C THR A 105 31.05 20.50 -5.47
N GLY A 106 30.59 20.08 -6.65
CA GLY A 106 31.42 19.97 -7.86
C GLY A 106 32.27 18.70 -7.94
N VAL A 107 32.28 17.86 -6.91
CA VAL A 107 33.02 16.59 -6.86
C VAL A 107 32.06 15.40 -6.96
N LEU A 108 30.96 15.43 -6.21
CA LEU A 108 29.97 14.35 -6.16
C LEU A 108 28.61 14.83 -6.64
N PRO A 109 27.90 14.06 -7.49
CA PRO A 109 26.52 14.37 -7.83
C PRO A 109 25.59 14.08 -6.65
N GLU A 110 24.54 14.88 -6.52
CA GLU A 110 23.46 14.58 -5.56
C GLU A 110 22.69 13.34 -6.02
N SER A 111 22.47 12.40 -5.10
CA SER A 111 21.59 11.26 -5.33
C SER A 111 20.14 11.73 -5.50
N LYS A 112 19.45 11.21 -6.50
CA LYS A 112 18.06 11.54 -6.83
C LYS A 112 17.31 10.28 -7.24
N GLY A 113 16.41 9.81 -6.37
CA GLY A 113 15.51 8.69 -6.64
C GLY A 113 14.36 9.12 -7.54
N VAL A 114 14.01 8.33 -8.55
CA VAL A 114 12.88 8.59 -9.47
C VAL A 114 11.60 8.09 -8.78
N PRO A 115 10.69 8.98 -8.35
CA PRO A 115 9.50 8.53 -7.65
C PRO A 115 8.63 7.63 -8.52
N VAL A 116 8.08 6.60 -7.92
CA VAL A 116 7.13 5.68 -8.56
C VAL A 116 5.80 5.84 -7.85
N ALA A 117 4.72 6.02 -8.60
CA ALA A 117 3.40 6.28 -8.05
C ALA A 117 2.41 5.22 -8.51
N ASP A 118 1.67 4.66 -7.57
CA ASP A 118 0.57 3.73 -7.81
C ASP A 118 -0.71 4.26 -7.17
N VAL A 119 -1.83 4.09 -7.88
CA VAL A 119 -3.16 4.53 -7.40
C VAL A 119 -4.10 3.34 -7.30
N PHE A 120 -4.70 3.17 -6.13
CA PHE A 120 -5.63 2.09 -5.84
C PHE A 120 -6.70 2.50 -4.82
N PRO A 121 -7.89 1.88 -4.84
CA PRO A 121 -8.93 2.17 -3.87
C PRO A 121 -8.71 1.39 -2.58
N VAL A 122 -9.15 1.93 -1.43
CA VAL A 122 -9.06 1.24 -0.13
C VAL A 122 -10.05 0.08 -0.07
N GLN A 123 -11.26 0.26 -0.60
CA GLN A 123 -12.27 -0.79 -0.70
C GLN A 123 -12.51 -1.18 -2.17
N PRO A 124 -12.99 -2.40 -2.47
CA PRO A 124 -13.48 -2.75 -3.79
C PRO A 124 -14.46 -1.68 -4.32
N PRO A 125 -14.33 -1.23 -5.58
CA PRO A 125 -15.12 -0.11 -6.08
C PRO A 125 -16.59 -0.50 -6.28
N VAL A 126 -17.50 0.27 -5.69
CA VAL A 126 -18.95 0.25 -5.96
C VAL A 126 -19.34 1.63 -6.49
N LEU A 127 -20.04 1.67 -7.63
CA LEU A 127 -20.42 2.96 -8.23
C LEU A 127 -21.44 3.70 -7.36
N GLY A 128 -21.22 4.98 -7.15
CA GLY A 128 -22.11 5.83 -6.35
C GLY A 128 -21.96 5.68 -4.83
N GLU A 129 -21.06 4.80 -4.35
CA GLU A 129 -20.74 4.67 -2.92
C GLU A 129 -19.42 5.37 -2.58
N ALA A 130 -19.29 5.81 -1.32
CA ALA A 130 -18.09 6.49 -0.86
C ALA A 130 -16.90 5.51 -0.76
N ASN A 131 -15.74 5.94 -1.20
CA ASN A 131 -14.48 5.20 -1.13
C ASN A 131 -13.32 6.20 -0.91
N THR A 132 -12.12 5.69 -0.69
CA THR A 132 -10.89 6.47 -0.62
C THR A 132 -9.90 5.94 -1.65
N LEU A 133 -9.37 6.81 -2.50
CA LEU A 133 -8.21 6.48 -3.33
C LEU A 133 -6.93 6.76 -2.58
N VAL A 134 -5.97 5.87 -2.71
CA VAL A 134 -4.61 6.01 -2.20
C VAL A 134 -3.69 6.22 -3.39
N CYS A 135 -2.86 7.26 -3.35
CA CYS A 135 -1.68 7.39 -4.18
C CYS A 135 -0.46 7.10 -3.31
N MET A 136 0.13 5.92 -3.51
CA MET A 136 1.37 5.51 -2.87
C MET A 136 2.53 5.96 -3.75
N VAL A 137 3.44 6.73 -3.18
CA VAL A 137 4.63 7.25 -3.88
C VAL A 137 5.87 6.68 -3.21
N GLY A 138 6.61 5.83 -3.92
CA GLY A 138 7.86 5.24 -3.46
C GLY A 138 9.09 5.76 -4.20
N ASN A 139 10.28 5.27 -3.80
CA ASN A 139 11.59 5.69 -4.32
C ASN A 139 11.79 7.22 -4.26
N VAL A 140 11.27 7.86 -3.21
CA VAL A 140 11.41 9.30 -3.04
C VAL A 140 12.76 9.60 -2.39
N PHE A 141 13.66 10.22 -3.16
CA PHE A 141 14.90 10.77 -2.62
C PHE A 141 15.37 11.97 -3.45
N PRO A 142 15.71 13.11 -2.84
CA PRO A 142 15.46 13.46 -1.43
C PRO A 142 13.94 13.59 -1.13
N PRO A 143 13.50 13.62 0.15
CA PRO A 143 12.09 13.70 0.55
C PRO A 143 11.48 15.09 0.26
N ALA A 144 11.32 15.43 -1.02
CA ALA A 144 10.82 16.71 -1.51
C ALA A 144 9.99 16.51 -2.80
N VAL A 145 8.75 16.03 -2.62
CA VAL A 145 7.75 15.86 -3.68
C VAL A 145 6.45 16.57 -3.34
N GLU A 146 5.78 17.07 -4.35
CA GLU A 146 4.42 17.58 -4.31
C GLU A 146 3.49 16.56 -4.96
N ILE A 147 2.39 16.22 -4.29
CA ILE A 147 1.39 15.27 -4.80
C ILE A 147 0.07 16.01 -4.98
N SER A 148 -0.45 16.04 -6.20
CA SER A 148 -1.73 16.67 -6.52
C SER A 148 -2.68 15.69 -7.19
N TRP A 149 -3.98 15.97 -7.07
CA TRP A 149 -5.04 15.14 -7.64
C TRP A 149 -5.81 15.88 -8.72
N GLN A 150 -6.28 15.14 -9.71
CA GLN A 150 -7.26 15.60 -10.68
C GLN A 150 -8.40 14.59 -10.83
N LEU A 151 -9.60 15.09 -11.11
CA LEU A 151 -10.75 14.33 -11.56
C LEU A 151 -11.11 14.83 -12.96
N ASN A 152 -11.07 13.95 -13.95
CA ASN A 152 -11.39 14.27 -15.35
C ASN A 152 -10.59 15.49 -15.88
N GLY A 153 -9.31 15.58 -15.47
CA GLY A 153 -8.39 16.67 -15.83
C GLY A 153 -8.54 17.95 -15.01
N VAL A 154 -9.51 18.02 -14.09
CA VAL A 154 -9.75 19.18 -13.22
C VAL A 154 -9.08 18.96 -11.86
N PRO A 155 -8.26 19.91 -11.35
CA PRO A 155 -7.64 19.79 -10.02
C PRO A 155 -8.66 19.63 -8.89
N VAL A 156 -8.37 18.71 -7.96
CA VAL A 156 -9.18 18.46 -6.75
C VAL A 156 -8.32 18.58 -5.51
N THR A 157 -8.77 19.37 -4.55
CA THR A 157 -8.11 19.55 -3.24
C THR A 157 -9.01 19.17 -2.07
N GLN A 158 -10.33 19.16 -2.27
CA GLN A 158 -11.29 18.77 -1.23
C GLN A 158 -11.18 17.28 -0.94
N GLY A 159 -11.12 16.92 0.34
CA GLY A 159 -10.99 15.52 0.76
C GLY A 159 -9.60 14.92 0.54
N VAL A 160 -8.61 15.74 0.16
CA VAL A 160 -7.20 15.30 0.05
C VAL A 160 -6.52 15.36 1.41
N THR A 161 -5.86 14.28 1.79
CA THR A 161 -4.95 14.25 2.96
C THR A 161 -3.65 13.58 2.58
N GLN A 162 -2.54 13.95 3.24
CA GLN A 162 -1.22 13.44 2.93
C GLN A 162 -0.49 13.02 4.20
N THR A 163 0.34 12.01 4.08
CA THR A 163 1.25 11.55 5.14
C THR A 163 2.56 12.31 5.11
N HIS A 164 3.27 12.25 6.24
CA HIS A 164 4.70 12.55 6.31
C HIS A 164 5.51 11.46 5.60
N TYR A 165 6.78 11.74 5.33
CA TYR A 165 7.67 10.77 4.71
C TYR A 165 7.93 9.59 5.65
N THR A 166 7.80 8.38 5.11
CA THR A 166 8.09 7.13 5.83
C THR A 166 9.42 6.59 5.32
N PRO A 167 10.42 6.36 6.18
CA PRO A 167 11.70 5.85 5.76
C PRO A 167 11.60 4.39 5.33
N THR A 168 12.39 4.01 4.32
CA THR A 168 12.55 2.63 3.87
C THR A 168 13.98 2.14 4.13
N ALA A 169 14.17 0.82 4.13
CA ALA A 169 15.46 0.20 4.45
C ALA A 169 16.61 0.58 3.49
N ASP A 170 16.28 1.00 2.26
CA ASP A 170 17.21 1.43 1.21
C ASP A 170 17.54 2.93 1.26
N LEU A 171 17.26 3.60 2.39
CA LEU A 171 17.48 5.04 2.62
C LEU A 171 16.63 5.95 1.72
N ALA A 172 15.61 5.41 1.05
CA ALA A 172 14.58 6.18 0.37
C ALA A 172 13.40 6.49 1.30
N PHE A 173 12.37 7.10 0.73
CA PHE A 173 11.13 7.41 1.44
C PHE A 173 9.89 6.97 0.65
N LEU A 174 8.86 6.59 1.39
CA LEU A 174 7.48 6.50 0.91
C LEU A 174 6.70 7.75 1.33
N ARG A 175 5.72 8.13 0.51
CA ARG A 175 4.70 9.13 0.87
C ARG A 175 3.36 8.72 0.30
N PHE A 176 2.33 8.81 1.11
CA PHE A 176 0.95 8.52 0.74
C PHE A 176 0.12 9.79 0.66
N SER A 177 -0.74 9.87 -0.34
CA SER A 177 -1.81 10.86 -0.48
C SER A 177 -3.14 10.12 -0.62
N TYR A 178 -4.17 10.58 0.09
CA TYR A 178 -5.51 10.00 0.08
C TYR A 178 -6.49 11.01 -0.50
N LEU A 179 -7.45 10.54 -1.27
CA LEU A 179 -8.55 11.33 -1.82
C LEU A 179 -9.88 10.65 -1.51
N LEU A 180 -10.77 11.35 -0.81
CA LEU A 180 -12.15 10.91 -0.61
C LEU A 180 -12.94 11.05 -1.91
N VAL A 181 -13.62 9.99 -2.33
CA VAL A 181 -14.32 9.93 -3.63
C VAL A 181 -15.67 9.22 -3.53
N THR A 182 -16.53 9.49 -4.51
CA THR A 182 -17.73 8.69 -4.80
C THR A 182 -17.66 8.33 -6.29
N PRO A 183 -17.07 7.18 -6.66
CA PRO A 183 -16.73 6.89 -8.04
C PRO A 183 -17.97 6.76 -8.92
N ALA A 184 -17.99 7.44 -10.07
CA ALA A 184 -18.99 7.27 -11.11
C ALA A 184 -18.40 6.56 -12.34
N ALA A 185 -19.28 5.96 -13.15
CA ALA A 185 -18.86 5.34 -14.40
C ALA A 185 -18.24 6.40 -15.33
N GLY A 186 -17.02 6.13 -15.81
CA GLY A 186 -16.28 7.02 -16.71
C GLY A 186 -15.38 8.04 -16.01
N ASP A 187 -15.39 8.12 -14.67
CA ASP A 187 -14.45 8.98 -13.94
C ASP A 187 -13.00 8.52 -14.13
N ILE A 188 -12.12 9.49 -14.36
CA ILE A 188 -10.68 9.30 -14.44
C ILE A 188 -10.03 10.12 -13.33
N TYR A 189 -9.46 9.44 -12.35
CA TYR A 189 -8.69 10.04 -11.28
C TYR A 189 -7.22 10.00 -11.63
N THR A 190 -6.51 11.08 -11.35
CA THR A 190 -5.09 11.23 -11.67
C THR A 190 -4.35 11.70 -10.44
N CYS A 191 -3.32 10.95 -10.04
CA CYS A 191 -2.31 11.40 -9.08
C CYS A 191 -1.09 11.92 -9.85
N ILE A 192 -0.67 13.15 -9.55
CA ILE A 192 0.47 13.80 -10.19
C ILE A 192 1.51 14.08 -9.12
N VAL A 193 2.70 13.51 -9.31
CA VAL A 193 3.85 13.63 -8.40
C VAL A 193 4.92 14.46 -9.06
N THR A 194 5.25 15.59 -8.47
CA THR A 194 6.28 16.51 -8.98
C THR A 194 7.38 16.64 -7.95
N ARG A 195 8.63 16.40 -8.35
CA ARG A 195 9.79 16.67 -7.48
C ARG A 195 10.03 18.17 -7.40
N GLU A 196 10.41 18.68 -6.23
CA GLU A 196 10.82 20.09 -6.09
C GLU A 196 11.98 20.42 -7.06
N GLY A 197 11.82 21.52 -7.81
CA GLY A 197 12.78 21.96 -8.82
C GLY A 197 12.82 21.13 -10.11
N SER A 198 11.89 20.19 -10.30
CA SER A 198 11.74 19.43 -11.56
C SER A 198 10.59 19.98 -12.41
N ASN A 199 10.80 20.04 -13.73
CA ASN A 199 9.73 20.32 -14.70
C ASN A 199 8.99 19.04 -15.16
N ALA A 200 9.51 17.87 -14.79
CA ALA A 200 8.91 16.58 -15.09
C ALA A 200 8.12 16.06 -13.88
N SER A 201 6.94 15.52 -14.15
CA SER A 201 6.07 14.88 -13.17
C SER A 201 5.82 13.41 -13.54
N ILE A 202 5.61 12.59 -12.51
CA ILE A 202 5.09 11.22 -12.66
C ILE A 202 3.58 11.28 -12.53
N ILE A 203 2.88 10.57 -13.41
CA ILE A 203 1.42 10.55 -13.48
C ILE A 203 0.96 9.11 -13.31
N ALA A 204 0.06 8.89 -12.35
CA ALA A 204 -0.60 7.63 -12.12
C ALA A 204 -2.12 7.82 -12.24
N TYR A 205 -2.77 6.92 -12.97
CA TYR A 205 -4.20 6.99 -13.25
C TYR A 205 -4.95 5.91 -12.50
N TRP A 206 -6.18 6.22 -12.13
CA TRP A 206 -7.14 5.22 -11.68
C TRP A 206 -8.51 5.47 -12.30
N VAL A 207 -9.14 4.38 -12.71
CA VAL A 207 -10.47 4.34 -13.30
C VAL A 207 -11.25 3.22 -12.60
N PRO A 208 -12.56 3.39 -12.32
CA PRO A 208 -13.37 2.32 -11.77
C PRO A 208 -13.45 1.13 -12.74
N GLN A 209 -12.69 0.07 -12.47
CA GLN A 209 -12.72 -1.17 -13.25
C GLN A 209 -13.57 -2.20 -12.52
N ASN A 210 -14.43 -2.91 -13.26
CA ASN A 210 -15.27 -4.00 -12.75
C ASN A 210 -15.97 -3.67 -11.42
N PRO A 211 -16.80 -2.61 -11.36
CA PRO A 211 -17.44 -2.23 -10.11
C PRO A 211 -18.32 -3.37 -9.61
N VAL A 212 -18.21 -3.67 -8.31
CA VAL A 212 -19.09 -4.63 -7.66
C VAL A 212 -20.53 -4.09 -7.76
N PRO A 213 -21.51 -4.90 -8.16
CA PRO A 213 -22.92 -4.49 -8.13
C PRO A 213 -23.28 -3.98 -6.74
N SER A 214 -24.06 -2.91 -6.65
CA SER A 214 -24.51 -2.43 -5.35
C SER A 214 -25.40 -3.47 -4.67
N GLU A 215 -25.31 -3.59 -3.34
CA GLU A 215 -26.15 -4.50 -2.53
C GLU A 215 -27.66 -4.29 -2.80
N VAL A 216 -28.06 -3.04 -3.07
CA VAL A 216 -29.44 -2.69 -3.43
C VAL A 216 -29.84 -3.30 -4.78
N LEU A 217 -28.94 -3.26 -5.77
CA LEU A 217 -29.20 -3.85 -7.07
C LEU A 217 -29.27 -5.38 -6.96
N GLU A 218 -28.38 -6.00 -6.19
CA GLU A 218 -28.38 -7.45 -5.96
C GLU A 218 -29.66 -7.92 -5.27
N THR A 219 -30.05 -7.25 -4.17
CA THR A 219 -31.29 -7.56 -3.44
C THR A 219 -32.54 -7.35 -4.29
N ALA A 220 -32.58 -6.29 -5.12
CA ALA A 220 -33.67 -6.05 -6.05
C ALA A 220 -33.79 -7.14 -7.13
N LEU A 221 -32.67 -7.56 -7.72
CA LEU A 221 -32.61 -8.64 -8.71
C LEU A 221 -33.05 -9.99 -8.10
N CYS A 222 -32.56 -10.31 -6.90
CA CYS A 222 -32.93 -11.53 -6.18
C CYS A 222 -34.43 -11.52 -5.82
N GLY A 223 -34.94 -10.41 -5.31
CA GLY A 223 -36.36 -10.22 -5.00
C GLY A 223 -37.25 -10.37 -6.25
N ALA A 224 -36.86 -9.77 -7.37
CA ALA A 224 -37.57 -9.87 -8.64
C ALA A 224 -37.60 -11.32 -9.17
N ALA A 225 -36.47 -12.02 -9.09
CA ALA A 225 -36.38 -13.42 -9.49
C ALA A 225 -37.27 -14.34 -8.63
N MET A 226 -37.27 -14.14 -7.31
CA MET A 226 -38.14 -14.88 -6.40
C MET A 226 -39.63 -14.62 -6.68
N ALA A 227 -40.03 -13.36 -6.87
CA ALA A 227 -41.41 -13.01 -7.19
C ALA A 227 -41.88 -13.62 -8.51
N LEU A 228 -41.02 -13.60 -9.54
CA LEU A 228 -41.29 -14.25 -10.83
C LEU A 228 -41.43 -15.77 -10.66
N GLY A 229 -40.56 -16.40 -9.88
CA GLY A 229 -40.64 -17.82 -9.58
C GLY A 229 -41.94 -18.22 -8.90
N ILE A 230 -42.42 -17.43 -7.93
CA ILE A 230 -43.70 -17.65 -7.25
C ILE A 230 -44.87 -17.52 -8.23
N LEU A 231 -44.87 -16.49 -9.07
CA LEU A 231 -45.92 -16.28 -10.08
C LEU A 231 -46.01 -17.46 -11.06
N LEU A 232 -44.87 -17.93 -11.56
CA LEU A 232 -44.80 -19.08 -12.46
C LEU A 232 -45.27 -20.37 -11.78
N ALA A 233 -44.90 -20.59 -10.51
CA ALA A 233 -45.36 -21.74 -9.73
C ALA A 233 -46.88 -21.74 -9.55
N LEU A 234 -47.47 -20.59 -9.18
CA LEU A 234 -48.92 -20.44 -9.03
C LEU A 234 -49.66 -20.66 -10.35
N LEU A 235 -49.14 -20.14 -11.46
CA LEU A 235 -49.71 -20.34 -12.80
C LEU A 235 -49.68 -21.82 -13.20
N GLY A 236 -48.56 -22.50 -12.93
CA GLY A 236 -48.40 -23.94 -13.16
C GLY A 236 -49.41 -24.76 -12.37
N ILE A 237 -49.60 -24.46 -11.08
CA ILE A 237 -50.60 -25.12 -10.23
C ILE A 237 -52.01 -24.91 -10.80
N ALA A 238 -52.35 -23.69 -11.20
CA ALA A 238 -53.66 -23.38 -11.78
C ALA A 238 -53.93 -24.19 -13.07
N LEU A 239 -52.95 -24.27 -13.98
CA LEU A 239 -53.05 -25.06 -15.20
C LEU A 239 -53.23 -26.57 -14.91
N ILE A 240 -52.53 -27.11 -13.92
CA ILE A 240 -52.70 -28.52 -13.49
C ILE A 240 -54.11 -28.75 -12.95
N LEU A 241 -54.65 -27.82 -12.15
CA LEU A 241 -56.01 -27.94 -11.62
C LEU A 241 -57.07 -27.85 -12.71
N VAL A 242 -56.89 -26.99 -13.72
CA VAL A 242 -57.80 -26.87 -14.86
C VAL A 242 -57.78 -28.14 -15.72
N THR A 243 -56.61 -28.66 -16.04
CA THR A 243 -56.49 -29.90 -16.83
C THR A 243 -57.07 -31.11 -16.10
N ARG A 244 -56.87 -31.23 -14.78
CA ARG A 244 -57.50 -32.28 -13.97
C ARG A 244 -59.01 -32.16 -13.87
N ARG A 245 -59.56 -30.93 -13.78
CA ARG A 245 -61.01 -30.70 -13.83
C ARG A 245 -61.61 -31.11 -15.17
N ASN A 246 -60.95 -30.75 -16.27
CA ASN A 246 -61.41 -31.10 -17.62
C ASN A 246 -61.28 -32.59 -17.94
N ALA A 247 -60.43 -33.34 -17.23
CA ALA A 247 -60.29 -34.79 -17.40
C ALA A 247 -61.35 -35.61 -16.61
N HIS A 248 -62.09 -34.99 -15.70
CA HIS A 248 -63.10 -35.65 -14.84
C HIS A 248 -64.54 -35.19 -15.10
N GLY A 249 -64.78 -34.36 -16.12
CA GLY A 249 -66.12 -33.97 -16.61
C GLY A 249 -66.30 -34.40 -18.05
#